data_AF-A0A832V2Z4-F1
#
_entry.id   AF-A0A832V2Z4-F1
#
_cell.length_a   1.000
_cell.length_b   1.000
_cell.length_c   1.000
_cell.angle_alpha   90.00
_cell.angle_beta   90.00
_cell.angle_gamma   90.00
#
_symmetry.space_group_name_H-M   'P 1'
#
loop_
_entity.id
_entity.type
_entity.pdbx_description
1 polymer ?
#
loop_
_entity_poly.entity_id
_entity_poly.type
_entity_poly.pdbx_seq_one_letter_code
_entity_poly.pdbx_strand_id
1 'polypeptide(L)'
;MKNIKSRFFKNKKAASILIEQIFVLMFGILILVMVITVFTTLRAKSFDFVASSQFGSVASYVHNGVIIAEQNMRVANTGKVFLDLPDKVGDKPYRIEIKNNFINVTDLGGALNTSVALFNINATVSGNASSGGGGRIFLFYNRTANSITLQAEERVIST
;
A
#
# COMPACT_ATOMS: atom_id res chain seq x y z
N MET A 1 -8.89 23.00 -74.20
CA MET A 1 -8.78 21.84 -73.27
C MET A 1 -7.52 21.81 -72.36
N LYS A 2 -6.71 22.86 -72.24
CA LYS A 2 -5.47 22.86 -71.41
C LYS A 2 -5.68 23.08 -69.90
N ASN A 3 -6.86 23.55 -69.45
CA ASN A 3 -7.06 23.98 -68.06
C ASN A 3 -7.46 22.88 -67.05
N ILE A 4 -7.80 21.67 -67.49
CA ILE A 4 -8.30 20.61 -66.60
C ILE A 4 -7.13 19.84 -65.93
N LYS A 5 -6.00 19.66 -66.64
CA LYS A 5 -4.81 18.97 -66.08
C LYS A 5 -4.15 19.75 -64.94
N SER A 6 -4.13 21.08 -65.01
CA SER A 6 -3.49 21.94 -63.98
C SER A 6 -4.18 21.87 -62.61
N ARG A 7 -5.52 21.84 -62.58
CA ARG A 7 -6.29 21.72 -61.33
C ARG A 7 -6.11 20.36 -60.65
N PHE A 8 -5.96 19.29 -61.43
CA PHE A 8 -5.76 17.93 -60.92
C PHE A 8 -4.40 17.79 -60.17
N PHE A 9 -3.33 18.39 -60.70
CA PHE A 9 -2.02 18.40 -60.04
C PHE A 9 -1.97 19.28 -58.79
N LYS A 10 -2.68 20.42 -58.79
CA LYS A 10 -2.83 21.27 -57.58
C LYS A 10 -3.59 20.55 -56.46
N ASN A 11 -4.66 19.82 -56.79
CA ASN A 11 -5.42 19.05 -55.80
C ASN A 11 -4.61 17.88 -55.22
N LYS A 12 -3.76 17.21 -56.00
CA LYS A 12 -2.85 16.17 -55.50
C LYS A 12 -1.80 16.70 -54.51
N LYS A 13 -1.25 17.89 -54.76
CA LYS A 13 -0.32 18.55 -53.82
C LYS A 13 -1.01 18.97 -52.52
N ALA A 14 -2.22 19.52 -52.60
CA ALA A 14 -3.00 19.89 -51.41
C ALA A 14 -3.40 18.67 -50.57
N ALA A 15 -3.80 17.57 -51.22
CA ALA A 15 -4.10 16.31 -50.53
C ALA A 15 -2.86 15.72 -49.84
N SER A 16 -1.69 15.78 -50.47
CA SER A 16 -0.42 15.32 -49.86
C SER A 16 -0.09 16.07 -48.58
N ILE A 17 -0.27 17.40 -48.57
CA ILE A 17 0.00 18.26 -47.40
C ILE A 17 -0.98 17.95 -46.25
N LEU A 18 -2.26 17.76 -46.56
CA LEU A 18 -3.26 17.39 -45.56
C LEU A 18 -2.97 16.02 -44.94
N ILE A 19 -2.56 15.05 -45.76
CA ILE A 19 -2.19 13.71 -45.27
C ILE A 19 -0.97 13.81 -44.35
N GLU A 20 0.05 14.57 -44.73
CA GLU A 20 1.25 14.78 -43.90
C GLU A 20 0.91 15.41 -42.54
N GLN A 21 0.06 16.44 -42.51
CA GLN A 21 -0.40 17.06 -41.26
C GLN A 21 -1.19 16.10 -40.37
N ILE A 22 -2.04 15.24 -40.95
CA ILE A 22 -2.77 14.22 -40.19
C ILE A 22 -1.81 13.19 -39.59
N PHE A 23 -0.77 12.79 -40.32
CA PHE A 23 0.26 11.90 -39.79
C PHE A 23 1.01 12.54 -38.62
N VAL A 24 1.43 13.80 -38.75
CA VAL A 24 2.11 14.52 -37.65
C VAL A 24 1.21 14.63 -36.42
N LEU A 25 -0.10 14.91 -36.61
CA LEU A 25 -1.07 14.95 -35.52
C LEU A 25 -1.24 13.59 -34.84
N MET A 26 -1.38 12.51 -35.63
CA MET A 26 -1.49 11.14 -35.13
C MET A 26 -0.26 10.72 -34.32
N PHE A 27 0.95 11.07 -34.80
CA PHE A 27 2.18 10.84 -34.04
C PHE A 27 2.20 11.64 -32.73
N GLY A 28 1.75 12.89 -32.74
CA GLY A 28 1.63 13.70 -31.54
C GLY A 28 0.68 13.08 -30.50
N ILE A 29 -0.48 12.60 -30.93
CA ILE A 29 -1.45 11.91 -30.06
C ILE A 29 -0.85 10.61 -29.50
N LEU A 30 -0.17 9.82 -30.33
CA LEU A 30 0.48 8.58 -29.88
C LEU A 30 1.55 8.83 -28.82
N ILE A 31 2.39 9.83 -29.02
CA ILE A 31 3.41 10.23 -28.04
C ILE A 31 2.73 10.68 -26.74
N LEU A 32 1.67 11.49 -26.83
CA LEU A 32 0.93 11.93 -25.65
C LEU A 32 0.35 10.76 -24.85
N VAL A 33 -0.31 9.81 -25.52
CA VAL A 33 -0.87 8.61 -24.89
C VAL A 33 0.25 7.76 -24.26
N MET A 34 1.37 7.58 -24.94
CA MET A 34 2.52 6.85 -24.42
C MET A 34 3.06 7.51 -23.16
N VAL A 35 3.25 8.83 -23.17
CA VAL A 35 3.72 9.61 -22.02
C VAL A 35 2.76 9.46 -20.84
N ILE A 36 1.45 9.67 -21.04
CA ILE A 36 0.43 9.52 -19.98
C ILE A 36 0.48 8.11 -19.38
N THR A 37 0.60 7.09 -20.21
CA THR A 37 0.65 5.68 -19.77
C THR A 37 1.89 5.40 -18.92
N VAL A 38 3.06 5.89 -19.36
CA VAL A 38 4.32 5.72 -18.63
C VAL A 38 4.25 6.45 -17.28
N PHE A 39 3.80 7.70 -17.25
CA PHE A 39 3.67 8.46 -16.00
C PHE A 39 2.68 7.83 -15.02
N THR A 40 1.55 7.33 -15.51
CA THR A 40 0.56 6.64 -14.68
C THR A 40 1.16 5.37 -14.05
N THR A 41 1.90 4.61 -14.85
CA THR A 41 2.57 3.38 -14.38
C THR A 41 3.68 3.68 -13.37
N LEU A 42 4.52 4.69 -13.64
CA LEU A 42 5.59 5.11 -12.73
C LEU A 42 5.00 5.60 -11.41
N ARG A 43 3.94 6.42 -11.47
CA ARG A 43 3.23 6.88 -10.28
C ARG A 43 2.75 5.71 -9.44
N ALA A 44 2.05 4.74 -10.04
CA ALA A 44 1.57 3.55 -9.33
C ALA A 44 2.71 2.78 -8.64
N LYS A 45 3.83 2.54 -9.35
CA LYS A 45 5.01 1.87 -8.78
C LYS A 45 5.64 2.65 -7.64
N SER A 46 5.74 3.97 -7.74
CA SER A 46 6.25 4.80 -6.65
C SER A 46 5.36 4.75 -5.41
N PHE A 47 4.04 4.74 -5.59
CA PHE A 47 3.10 4.56 -4.47
C PHE A 47 3.27 3.20 -3.80
N ASP A 48 3.37 2.12 -4.56
CA ASP A 48 3.57 0.78 -4.01
C ASP A 48 4.91 0.64 -3.28
N PHE A 49 5.98 1.29 -3.78
CA PHE A 49 7.28 1.32 -3.11
C PHE A 49 7.22 2.04 -1.76
N VAL A 50 6.60 3.22 -1.71
CA VAL A 50 6.42 3.96 -0.45
C VAL A 50 5.53 3.19 0.53
N ALA A 51 4.45 2.58 0.04
CA ALA A 51 3.56 1.76 0.86
C ALA A 51 4.29 0.55 1.48
N SER A 52 5.14 -0.13 0.72
CA SER A 52 5.97 -1.24 1.23
C SER A 52 6.90 -0.78 2.37
N SER A 53 7.58 0.36 2.21
CA SER A 53 8.42 0.93 3.27
C SER A 53 7.61 1.32 4.53
N GLN A 54 6.42 1.87 4.34
CA GLN A 54 5.50 2.21 5.43
C GLN A 54 4.96 0.95 6.14
N PHE A 55 4.66 -0.14 5.41
CA PHE A 55 4.29 -1.42 6.02
C PHE A 55 5.40 -1.99 6.90
N GLY A 56 6.66 -1.90 6.44
CA GLY A 56 7.82 -2.25 7.26
C GLY A 56 7.89 -1.42 8.55
N SER A 57 7.61 -0.12 8.46
CA SER A 57 7.59 0.78 9.64
C SER A 57 6.49 0.40 10.63
N VAL A 58 5.29 0.06 10.15
CA VAL A 58 4.19 -0.46 11.00
C VAL A 58 4.60 -1.77 11.66
N ALA A 59 5.19 -2.71 10.92
CA ALA A 59 5.64 -3.98 11.47
C ALA A 59 6.71 -3.79 12.56
N SER A 60 7.68 -2.90 12.35
CA SER A 60 8.69 -2.55 13.35
C SER A 60 8.11 -1.85 14.57
N TYR A 61 7.10 -1.00 14.40
CA TYR A 61 6.42 -0.35 15.53
C TYR A 61 5.65 -1.37 16.38
N VAL A 62 4.94 -2.30 15.74
CA VAL A 62 4.27 -3.41 16.42
C VAL A 62 5.29 -4.31 17.14
N HIS A 63 6.44 -4.59 16.51
CA HIS A 63 7.53 -5.35 17.13
C HIS A 63 8.02 -4.69 18.42
N ASN A 64 8.24 -3.37 18.41
CA ASN A 64 8.61 -2.63 19.61
C ASN A 64 7.51 -2.71 20.68
N GLY A 65 6.23 -2.65 20.28
CA GLY A 65 5.10 -2.88 21.18
C GLY A 65 5.13 -4.24 21.86
N VAL A 66 5.48 -5.30 21.13
CA VAL A 66 5.62 -6.67 21.69
C VAL A 66 6.76 -6.73 22.70
N ILE A 67 7.90 -6.10 22.42
CA ILE A 67 9.02 -6.01 23.37
C ILE A 67 8.59 -5.28 24.66
N ILE A 68 7.87 -4.16 24.53
CA ILE A 68 7.36 -3.43 25.70
C ILE A 68 6.36 -4.29 26.49
N ALA A 69 5.47 -5.01 25.81
CA ALA A 69 4.52 -5.92 26.44
C ALA A 69 5.24 -7.06 27.21
N GLU A 70 6.29 -7.64 26.62
CA GLU A 70 7.13 -8.64 27.28
C GLU A 70 7.85 -8.07 28.52
N GLN A 71 8.41 -6.87 28.42
CA GLN A 71 9.06 -6.20 29.55
C GLN A 71 8.06 -5.95 30.69
N ASN A 72 6.86 -5.47 30.38
CA ASN A 72 5.80 -5.21 31.35
C ASN A 72 5.29 -6.50 32.01
N MET A 73 5.27 -7.61 31.27
CA MET A 73 4.88 -8.93 31.77
C MET A 73 5.84 -9.46 32.85
N ARG A 74 7.08 -8.94 32.95
CA ARG A 74 7.99 -9.25 34.07
C ARG A 74 7.54 -8.63 35.38
N VAL A 75 6.82 -7.52 35.31
CA VAL A 75 6.42 -6.70 36.47
C VAL A 75 4.96 -6.94 36.85
N ALA A 76 4.07 -7.14 35.87
CA ALA A 76 2.64 -7.32 36.08
C ALA A 76 2.12 -8.64 35.49
N ASN A 77 1.12 -9.25 36.13
CA ASN A 77 0.55 -10.52 35.69
C ASN A 77 -0.25 -10.41 34.39
N THR A 78 -1.00 -9.32 34.21
CA THR A 78 -1.75 -9.04 32.98
C THR A 78 -1.75 -7.55 32.69
N GLY A 79 -2.00 -7.18 31.44
CA GLY A 79 -2.20 -5.79 31.06
C GLY A 79 -2.32 -5.60 29.56
N LYS A 80 -2.37 -4.34 29.14
CA LYS A 80 -2.54 -3.93 27.74
C LYS A 80 -1.49 -2.88 27.39
N VAL A 81 -0.87 -3.03 26.22
CA VAL A 81 -0.05 -1.99 25.59
C VAL A 81 -0.84 -1.48 24.39
N PHE A 82 -1.20 -0.21 24.40
CA PHE A 82 -1.91 0.42 23.30
C PHE A 82 -0.92 0.88 22.24
N LEU A 83 -1.25 0.61 20.98
CA LEU A 83 -0.49 1.04 19.82
C LEU A 83 -1.40 1.88 18.93
N ASP A 84 -1.04 3.15 18.79
CA ASP A 84 -1.66 4.05 17.85
C ASP A 84 -1.01 3.84 16.48
N LEU A 85 -1.79 3.31 15.55
CA LEU A 85 -1.35 2.99 14.20
C LEU A 85 -2.13 3.83 13.18
N PRO A 86 -1.54 4.12 12.01
CA PRO A 86 -2.27 4.82 10.97
C PRO A 86 -3.44 3.98 10.46
N ASP A 87 -4.58 4.60 10.15
CA ASP A 87 -5.75 3.89 9.60
C ASP A 87 -5.46 3.24 8.23
N LYS A 88 -4.51 3.82 7.49
CA LYS A 88 -4.13 3.39 6.14
C LYS A 88 -2.65 3.63 5.88
N VAL A 89 -2.11 2.86 4.94
CA VAL A 89 -0.74 3.00 4.42
C VAL A 89 -0.85 3.11 2.90
N GLY A 90 -0.30 4.18 2.31
CA GLY A 90 -0.45 4.44 0.87
C GLY A 90 -1.92 4.48 0.38
N ASP A 91 -2.83 4.99 1.22
CA ASP A 91 -4.30 4.99 1.03
C ASP A 91 -4.98 3.60 0.96
N LYS A 92 -4.23 2.55 1.29
CA LYS A 92 -4.74 1.17 1.36
C LYS A 92 -4.95 0.76 2.83
N PRO A 93 -6.09 0.17 3.17
CA PRO A 93 -6.29 -0.46 4.48
C PRO A 93 -5.45 -1.75 4.56
N TYR A 94 -5.06 -2.14 5.78
CA TYR A 94 -4.16 -3.28 5.97
C TYR A 94 -4.56 -4.15 7.15
N ARG A 95 -3.99 -5.35 7.18
CA ARG A 95 -4.11 -6.34 8.24
C ARG A 95 -2.73 -6.62 8.79
N ILE A 96 -2.65 -6.67 10.11
CA ILE A 96 -1.49 -7.13 10.86
C ILE A 96 -1.81 -8.53 11.36
N GLU A 97 -0.92 -9.45 11.11
CA GLU A 97 -0.95 -10.81 11.66
C GLU A 97 0.35 -11.02 12.42
N ILE A 98 0.24 -11.43 13.67
CA ILE A 98 1.40 -11.78 14.49
C ILE A 98 1.37 -13.27 14.78
N LYS A 99 2.52 -13.91 14.59
CA LYS A 99 2.81 -15.28 15.00
C LYS A 99 4.16 -15.29 15.72
N ASN A 100 4.43 -16.33 16.49
CA ASN A 100 5.62 -16.44 17.36
C ASN A 100 6.93 -15.91 16.74
N ASN A 101 7.15 -16.14 15.45
CA ASN A 101 8.42 -15.82 14.79
C ASN A 101 8.35 -14.62 13.85
N PHE A 102 7.17 -14.07 13.56
CA PHE A 102 7.05 -12.98 12.60
C PHE A 102 5.78 -12.15 12.76
N ILE A 103 5.90 -10.88 12.39
CA ILE A 103 4.81 -9.93 12.22
C ILE A 103 4.67 -9.73 10.71
N ASN A 104 3.52 -10.09 10.18
CA ASN A 104 3.18 -9.89 8.78
C ASN A 104 2.17 -8.76 8.66
N VAL A 105 2.47 -7.76 7.85
CA VAL A 105 1.56 -6.67 7.49
C VAL A 105 1.19 -6.84 6.03
N THR A 106 -0.09 -7.06 5.76
CA THR A 106 -0.61 -7.33 4.42
C THR A 106 -1.69 -6.30 4.10
N ASP A 107 -1.68 -5.76 2.89
CA ASP A 107 -2.83 -5.05 2.34
C ASP A 107 -4.08 -5.95 2.38
N LEU A 108 -5.27 -5.40 2.66
CA LEU A 108 -6.52 -6.15 2.55
C LEU A 108 -6.76 -6.71 1.14
N GLY A 109 -6.20 -6.07 0.10
CA GLY A 109 -6.21 -6.58 -1.27
C GLY A 109 -5.19 -7.70 -1.54
N GLY A 110 -4.29 -8.02 -0.60
CA GLY A 110 -3.31 -9.11 -0.71
C GLY A 110 -2.13 -8.87 -1.66
N ALA A 111 -2.10 -7.73 -2.37
CA ALA A 111 -1.07 -7.45 -3.38
C ALA A 111 0.30 -7.06 -2.81
N LEU A 112 0.31 -6.49 -1.60
CA LEU A 112 1.51 -6.05 -0.90
C LEU A 112 1.57 -6.70 0.47
N ASN A 113 2.72 -7.27 0.82
CA ASN A 113 2.99 -7.78 2.15
C ASN A 113 4.41 -7.40 2.59
N THR A 114 4.60 -7.33 3.90
CA THR A 114 5.91 -7.15 4.52
C THR A 114 5.93 -7.93 5.81
N SER A 115 6.94 -8.77 5.97
CA SER A 115 7.13 -9.58 7.17
C SER A 115 8.40 -9.15 7.88
N VAL A 116 8.28 -8.94 9.19
CA VAL A 116 9.40 -8.66 10.10
C VAL A 116 9.49 -9.81 11.08
N ALA A 117 10.66 -10.43 11.19
CA ALA A 117 10.88 -11.49 12.14
C ALA A 117 10.87 -10.95 13.58
N LEU A 118 10.19 -11.68 14.46
CA LEU A 118 10.22 -11.47 15.91
C LEU A 118 11.42 -12.22 16.46
N PHE A 119 12.36 -11.49 17.06
CA PHE A 119 13.52 -12.10 17.71
C PHE A 119 13.53 -11.77 19.19
N ASN A 120 14.07 -12.68 19.99
CA ASN A 120 14.32 -12.52 21.43
C ASN A 120 13.08 -12.30 22.30
N ILE A 121 11.90 -12.76 21.87
CA ILE A 121 10.68 -12.74 22.70
C ILE A 121 10.55 -14.08 23.43
N ASN A 122 10.57 -14.08 24.76
CA ASN A 122 10.37 -15.30 25.57
C ASN A 122 8.90 -15.52 25.93
N ALA A 123 7.99 -15.35 24.97
CA ALA A 123 6.55 -15.49 25.14
C ALA A 123 5.90 -15.98 23.84
N THR A 124 4.74 -16.63 23.96
CA THR A 124 3.92 -17.01 22.80
C THR A 124 3.23 -15.77 22.25
N VAL A 125 3.50 -15.39 21.01
CA VAL A 125 2.94 -14.19 20.38
C VAL A 125 1.98 -14.58 19.27
N SER A 126 0.74 -14.12 19.34
CA SER A 126 -0.27 -14.43 18.33
C SER A 126 -1.30 -13.32 18.18
N GLY A 127 -2.08 -13.36 17.11
CA GLY A 127 -3.26 -12.50 16.95
C GLY A 127 -3.29 -11.79 15.61
N ASN A 128 -4.40 -11.12 15.36
CA ASN A 128 -4.60 -10.35 14.15
C ASN A 128 -5.37 -9.07 14.48
N ALA A 129 -5.12 -8.04 13.69
CA ALA A 129 -5.88 -6.81 13.73
C ALA A 129 -5.97 -6.24 12.31
N SER A 130 -7.06 -5.55 12.01
CA SER A 130 -7.23 -4.83 10.75
C SER A 130 -7.38 -3.34 11.01
N SER A 131 -6.88 -2.53 10.09
CA SER A 131 -6.97 -1.07 10.19
C SER A 131 -8.36 -0.52 9.86
N GLY A 132 -9.28 -1.37 9.37
CA GLY A 132 -10.62 -0.96 8.91
C GLY A 132 -11.58 -0.47 10.00
N GLY A 133 -11.25 -0.60 11.29
CA GLY A 133 -12.11 -0.22 12.42
C GLY A 133 -11.74 1.08 13.16
N GLY A 134 -10.64 1.73 12.76
CA GLY A 134 -10.14 2.95 13.41
C GLY A 134 -8.96 2.68 14.36
N GLY A 135 -7.76 2.90 13.82
CA GLY A 135 -6.54 3.49 14.41
C GLY A 135 -5.87 2.88 15.62
N ARG A 136 -6.57 2.13 16.47
CA ARG A 136 -6.02 1.71 17.76
C ARG A 136 -6.13 0.21 17.95
N ILE A 137 -4.98 -0.38 18.17
CA ILE A 137 -4.86 -1.80 18.51
C ILE A 137 -4.18 -1.91 19.85
N PHE A 138 -4.36 -3.03 20.53
CA PHE A 138 -3.65 -3.30 21.77
C PHE A 138 -3.04 -4.69 21.78
N LEU A 139 -1.91 -4.78 22.45
CA LEU A 139 -1.26 -6.03 22.80
C LEU A 139 -1.67 -6.37 24.23
N PHE A 140 -2.46 -7.42 24.37
CA PHE A 140 -2.78 -7.99 25.68
C PHE A 140 -1.67 -8.96 26.09
N TYR A 141 -1.08 -8.77 27.26
CA TYR A 141 -0.07 -9.70 27.79
C TYR A 141 -0.61 -10.43 29.03
N ASN A 142 -0.24 -11.70 29.15
CA ASN A 142 -0.58 -12.56 30.27
C ASN A 142 0.63 -13.39 30.70
N ARG A 143 1.18 -13.07 31.88
CA ARG A 143 2.34 -13.74 32.46
C ARG A 143 2.07 -15.21 32.78
N THR A 144 0.87 -15.53 33.29
CA THR A 144 0.52 -16.90 33.69
C THR A 144 0.47 -17.83 32.48
N ALA A 145 -0.05 -17.35 31.35
CA ALA A 145 -0.08 -18.09 30.09
C ALA A 145 1.20 -17.92 29.25
N ASN A 146 2.14 -17.08 29.72
CA ASN A 146 3.32 -16.64 28.97
C ASN A 146 2.99 -16.24 27.52
N SER A 147 1.97 -15.40 27.35
CA SER A 147 1.43 -15.07 26.03
C SER A 147 1.19 -13.57 25.83
N ILE A 148 1.34 -13.14 24.58
CA ILE A 148 1.05 -11.80 24.09
C ILE A 148 0.11 -11.95 22.91
N THR A 149 -1.05 -11.29 22.96
CA THR A 149 -2.08 -11.39 21.93
C THR A 149 -2.40 -10.02 21.34
N LEU A 150 -2.31 -9.91 20.02
CA LEU A 150 -2.77 -8.75 19.27
C LEU A 150 -4.29 -8.76 19.12
N GLN A 151 -4.94 -7.66 19.50
CA GLN A 151 -6.38 -7.48 19.32
C GLN A 151 -6.68 -6.04 18.86
N ALA A 152 -7.74 -5.91 18.06
CA ALA A 152 -8.28 -4.60 17.71
C ALA A 152 -9.10 -4.05 18.88
N GLU A 153 -9.10 -2.74 19.08
CA GLU A 153 -10.04 -2.09 19.99
C GLU A 153 -11.42 -2.08 19.32
N GLU A 154 -12.34 -2.91 19.81
CA GLU A 154 -13.74 -2.84 19.38
C GLU A 154 -14.30 -1.48 19.79
N ARG A 155 -14.58 -0.61 18.82
CA ARG A 155 -15.43 0.56 19.07
C ARG A 155 -16.80 0.05 19.45
N VAL A 156 -17.14 0.16 20.73
CA VAL A 156 -18.52 0.02 21.21
C VAL A 156 -19.32 1.12 20.53
N ILE A 157 -20.06 0.75 19.49
CA ILE A 157 -21.03 1.65 18.84
C ILE A 157 -22.14 1.85 19.87
N SER A 158 -22.05 2.94 20.62
CA SER A 158 -23.13 3.39 21.49
C SER A 158 -24.29 3.74 20.56
N THR A 159 -25.32 2.90 20.57
CA THR A 159 -26.57 3.12 19.84
C THR A 159 -27.50 4.00 20.66
#